data_AF-A0A2G8JLA7-F1
#
_entry.id   AF-A0A2G8JLA7-F1
#
_cell.length_a   1.000
_cell.length_b   1.000
_cell.length_c   1.000
_cell.angle_alpha   90.00
_cell.angle_beta   90.00
_cell.angle_gamma   90.00
#
_symmetry.space_group_name_H-M   'P 1'
#
loop_
_entity.id
_entity.type
_entity.pdbx_description
1 polymer ?
#
loop_
_entity_poly.entity_id
_entity_poly.type
_entity_poly.pdbx_seq_one_letter_code
_entity_poly.pdbx_strand_id
1 'polypeptide(L)'
;MSNIPAQFSVSLLSNVPNPRTIFSSKGVGEPSLILATSVFLAIKDAIQSARSESDLHNFFRLDSPATSERIRLACEDKITQKFEQPEPGSYKPFSIRP
;
A
#
# COMPACT_ATOMS: atom_id res chain seq x y z
N MET A 1 2.70 11.10 -15.40
CA MET A 1 1.69 10.10 -15.85
C MET A 1 2.07 8.66 -15.50
N SER A 2 3.19 8.40 -14.82
CA SER A 2 3.73 7.05 -14.58
C SER A 2 3.19 6.30 -13.34
N ASN A 3 2.33 6.92 -12.53
CA ASN A 3 1.84 6.35 -11.27
C ASN A 3 0.37 5.87 -11.35
N ILE A 4 -0.19 5.77 -12.56
CA ILE A 4 -1.56 5.33 -12.81
C ILE A 4 -1.49 3.88 -13.34
N PRO A 5 -2.43 2.98 -13.00
CA PRO A 5 -2.47 1.63 -13.55
C PRO A 5 -2.46 1.64 -15.08
N ALA A 6 -1.71 0.71 -15.69
CA ALA A 6 -1.67 0.57 -17.15
C ALA A 6 -3.06 0.25 -17.73
N GLN A 7 -3.85 -0.54 -17.00
CA GLN A 7 -5.27 -0.76 -17.25
C GLN A 7 -6.09 -0.19 -16.09
N PHE A 8 -6.95 0.78 -16.38
CA PHE A 8 -7.84 1.38 -15.41
C PHE A 8 -9.30 1.27 -15.90
N SER A 9 -10.04 0.34 -15.32
CA SER A 9 -11.42 0.02 -15.71
C SER A 9 -12.40 0.54 -14.66
N VAL A 10 -13.41 1.30 -15.10
CA VAL A 10 -14.46 1.88 -14.24
C VAL A 10 -15.82 1.60 -14.85
N SER A 11 -16.75 1.13 -14.03
CA SER A 11 -18.15 0.87 -14.41
C SER A 11 -19.10 1.39 -13.35
N LEU A 12 -20.24 1.94 -13.78
CA LEU A 12 -21.31 2.36 -12.88
C LEU A 12 -22.42 1.31 -12.91
N LEU A 13 -22.94 0.97 -11.73
CA LEU A 13 -24.03 0.00 -11.60
C LEU A 13 -25.32 0.56 -12.20
N SER A 14 -25.82 -0.08 -13.26
CA SER A 14 -27.01 0.36 -14.01
C SER A 14 -28.30 0.05 -13.26
N ASN A 15 -29.35 0.84 -13.51
CA ASN A 15 -30.72 0.61 -13.02
C ASN A 15 -30.87 0.61 -11.48
N VAL A 16 -30.07 1.42 -10.76
CA VAL A 16 -30.16 1.57 -9.30
C VAL A 16 -30.48 3.01 -8.89
N PRO A 17 -31.75 3.47 -9.08
CA PRO A 17 -32.17 4.80 -8.70
C PRO A 17 -32.16 5.00 -7.18
N ASN A 18 -31.90 6.23 -6.73
CA ASN A 18 -31.92 6.62 -5.32
C ASN A 18 -33.09 7.58 -5.02
N PRO A 19 -34.25 7.11 -4.52
CA PRO A 19 -35.43 7.96 -4.34
C PRO A 19 -35.25 9.07 -3.28
N ARG A 20 -34.16 9.05 -2.50
CA ARG A 20 -33.92 9.96 -1.38
C ARG A 20 -33.11 11.21 -1.76
N THR A 21 -32.68 11.34 -3.00
CA THR A 21 -31.79 12.42 -3.46
C THR A 21 -32.29 13.05 -4.76
N ILE A 22 -31.78 14.25 -5.05
CA ILE A 22 -32.11 14.95 -6.29
C ILE A 22 -31.77 14.09 -7.51
N PHE A 23 -32.73 13.97 -8.42
CA PHE A 23 -32.61 13.19 -9.66
C PHE A 23 -32.06 11.77 -9.48
N SER A 24 -32.34 11.12 -8.34
CA SER A 24 -31.82 9.77 -8.06
C SER A 24 -30.30 9.63 -8.04
N SER A 25 -29.59 10.72 -7.73
CA SER A 25 -28.12 10.78 -7.69
C SER A 25 -27.50 10.17 -6.41
N LYS A 26 -26.17 9.98 -6.40
CA LYS A 26 -25.40 9.55 -5.23
C LYS A 26 -24.11 10.37 -5.14
N GLY A 27 -23.76 10.84 -3.95
CA GLY A 27 -22.45 11.47 -3.72
C GLY A 27 -21.34 10.41 -3.77
N VAL A 28 -20.37 10.57 -4.66
CA VAL A 28 -19.30 9.59 -4.91
C VAL A 28 -17.88 10.14 -4.68
N GLY A 29 -17.76 11.40 -4.24
CA GLY A 29 -16.47 12.07 -4.03
C GLY A 29 -15.56 11.30 -3.08
N GLU A 30 -15.93 11.23 -1.79
CA GLU A 30 -15.14 10.56 -0.75
C GLU A 30 -15.17 9.02 -0.81
N PRO A 31 -16.31 8.35 -1.11
CA PRO A 31 -16.37 6.89 -1.10
C PRO A 31 -15.39 6.20 -2.05
N SER A 32 -14.97 6.87 -3.12
CA SER A 32 -14.01 6.31 -4.08
C SER A 32 -12.56 6.29 -3.54
N LEU A 33 -12.22 7.16 -2.59
CA LEU A 33 -10.85 7.30 -2.08
C LEU A 33 -10.35 6.03 -1.40
N ILE A 34 -11.22 5.35 -0.65
CA ILE A 34 -10.84 4.13 0.07
C ILE A 34 -10.48 2.98 -0.89
N LEU A 35 -11.00 2.99 -2.13
CA LEU A 35 -10.68 1.95 -3.13
C LEU A 35 -9.19 1.95 -3.51
N ALA A 36 -8.47 3.06 -3.31
CA ALA A 36 -7.03 3.13 -3.52
C ALA A 36 -6.23 2.20 -2.58
N THR A 37 -6.82 1.78 -1.45
CA THR A 37 -6.20 0.78 -0.55
C THR A 37 -6.01 -0.59 -1.21
N SER A 38 -6.75 -0.89 -2.29
CA SER A 38 -6.53 -2.09 -3.10
C SER A 38 -5.09 -2.22 -3.58
N VAL A 39 -4.47 -1.12 -4.02
CA VAL A 39 -3.07 -1.09 -4.48
C VAL A 39 -2.11 -1.34 -3.32
N PHE A 40 -2.39 -0.77 -2.14
CA PHE A 40 -1.58 -1.01 -0.95
C PHE A 40 -1.62 -2.48 -0.53
N LEU A 41 -2.79 -3.12 -0.57
CA LEU A 41 -2.93 -4.54 -0.25
C LEU A 41 -2.29 -5.45 -1.31
N ALA A 42 -2.37 -5.09 -2.60
CA ALA A 42 -1.66 -5.80 -3.66
C ALA A 42 -0.12 -5.75 -3.47
N ILE A 43 0.42 -4.60 -3.05
CA ILE A 43 1.84 -4.48 -2.70
C ILE A 43 2.18 -5.36 -1.49
N LYS A 44 1.33 -5.38 -0.45
CA LYS A 44 1.53 -6.22 0.73
C LYS A 44 1.57 -7.70 0.37
N ASP A 45 0.67 -8.14 -0.51
CA ASP A 45 0.62 -9.51 -1.03
C ASP A 45 1.89 -9.86 -1.82
N ALA A 46 2.35 -8.97 -2.70
CA ALA A 46 3.60 -9.15 -3.43
C ALA A 46 4.83 -9.28 -2.50
N ILE A 47 4.90 -8.47 -1.43
CA ILE A 47 5.95 -8.58 -0.41
C ILE A 47 5.85 -9.92 0.33
N GLN A 48 4.65 -10.37 0.67
CA GLN A 48 4.44 -11.66 1.33
C GLN A 48 4.94 -12.83 0.46
N SER A 49 4.73 -12.77 -0.86
CA SER A 49 5.28 -13.73 -1.81
C SER A 49 6.81 -13.70 -1.80
N ALA A 50 7.43 -12.52 -1.93
CA ALA A 50 8.89 -12.38 -1.94
C ALA A 50 9.55 -12.85 -0.63
N ARG A 51 8.90 -12.62 0.51
CA ARG A 51 9.34 -13.14 1.81
C ARG A 51 9.24 -14.66 1.89
N SER A 52 8.20 -15.24 1.31
CA SER A 52 8.02 -16.70 1.26
C SER A 52 9.12 -17.39 0.44
N GLU A 53 9.63 -16.74 -0.61
CA GLU A 53 10.78 -17.23 -1.39
C GLU A 53 12.10 -17.18 -0.61
N SER A 54 12.16 -16.37 0.46
CA SER A 54 13.32 -16.24 1.36
C SER A 54 13.13 -17.01 2.67
N ASP A 55 12.20 -17.97 2.71
CA ASP A 55 11.83 -18.79 3.88
C ASP A 55 11.33 -17.97 5.09
N LEU A 56 10.81 -16.75 4.85
CA LEU A 56 10.28 -15.85 5.88
C LEU A 56 8.74 -15.86 5.87
N HIS A 57 8.15 -16.81 6.60
CA HIS A 57 6.67 -16.98 6.65
C HIS A 57 5.97 -16.21 7.77
N ASN A 58 6.71 -15.42 8.56
CA ASN A 58 6.16 -14.71 9.70
C ASN A 58 5.29 -13.52 9.26
N PHE A 59 4.32 -13.17 10.11
CA PHE A 59 3.57 -11.93 9.95
C PHE A 59 4.52 -10.73 9.95
N PHE A 60 4.34 -9.81 9.01
CA PHE A 60 5.10 -8.57 8.94
C PHE A 60 4.17 -7.36 8.93
N ARG A 61 4.63 -6.29 9.59
CA ARG A 61 3.95 -5.01 9.62
C ARG A 61 4.38 -4.17 8.42
N LEU A 62 3.41 -3.60 7.71
CA LEU A 62 3.64 -2.63 6.64
C LEU A 62 2.79 -1.40 6.93
N ASP A 63 3.44 -0.28 7.22
CA ASP A 63 2.77 0.98 7.55
C ASP A 63 2.55 1.84 6.30
N SER A 64 1.42 2.54 6.25
CA SER A 64 1.12 3.49 5.18
C SER A 64 1.90 4.80 5.37
N PRO A 65 2.39 5.46 4.29
CA PRO A 65 2.39 4.98 2.90
C PRO A 65 3.42 3.87 2.67
N ALA A 66 3.12 2.92 1.76
CA ALA A 66 4.08 1.92 1.30
C ALA A 66 5.10 2.56 0.35
N THR A 67 6.04 3.32 0.91
CA THR A 67 7.14 3.92 0.15
C THR A 67 8.10 2.86 -0.38
N SER A 68 8.87 3.18 -1.41
CA SER A 68 9.89 2.28 -1.96
C SER A 68 10.89 1.80 -0.90
N GLU A 69 11.22 2.67 0.06
CA GLU A 69 12.03 2.33 1.24
C GLU A 69 11.40 1.22 2.08
N ARG A 70 10.13 1.38 2.50
CA ARG A 70 9.41 0.38 3.30
C ARG A 70 9.22 -0.93 2.54
N ILE A 71 8.93 -0.86 1.24
CA ILE A 71 8.79 -2.04 0.37
C ILE A 71 10.12 -2.79 0.33
N ARG A 72 11.24 -2.09 0.10
CA ARG A 72 12.55 -2.71 -0.01
C ARG A 72 13.02 -3.33 1.30
N LEU A 73 12.83 -2.64 2.42
CA LEU A 73 13.19 -3.14 3.74
C LEU A 73 12.32 -4.32 4.21
N ALA A 74 11.06 -4.38 3.77
CA ALA A 74 10.18 -5.51 4.07
C ALA A 74 10.52 -6.77 3.25
N CYS A 75 11.13 -6.62 2.07
CA CYS A 75 11.69 -7.73 1.29
C CYS A 75 13.10 -8.07 1.79
N GLU A 76 13.18 -8.68 2.97
CA GLU A 76 14.43 -9.14 3.57
C GLU A 76 15.11 -10.23 2.74
N ASP A 77 16.39 -10.05 2.46
CA ASP A 77 17.22 -10.99 1.72
C ASP A 77 18.69 -10.92 2.19
N LYS A 78 19.57 -11.63 1.48
CA LYS A 78 21.02 -11.66 1.73
C LYS A 78 21.69 -10.28 1.65
N ILE A 79 21.07 -9.30 1.00
CA ILE A 79 21.60 -7.94 0.89
C ILE A 79 21.22 -7.17 2.15
N THR A 80 19.95 -7.22 2.55
CA THR A 80 19.44 -6.54 3.75
C THR A 80 20.18 -7.00 5.01
N GLN A 81 20.51 -8.30 5.11
CA GLN A 81 21.24 -8.87 6.25
C GLN A 81 22.69 -8.38 6.40
N LYS A 82 23.28 -7.76 5.38
CA LYS A 82 24.67 -7.25 5.45
C LYS A 82 24.76 -5.90 6.14
N PHE A 83 23.64 -5.22 6.37
CA PHE A 83 23.61 -3.90 6.97
C PHE A 83 23.22 -4.01 8.44
N GLU A 84 24.11 -3.56 9.32
CA GLU A 84 23.83 -3.45 10.75
C GLU A 84 23.06 -2.15 11.02
N GLN A 85 22.03 -2.23 11.86
CA GLN A 85 21.35 -1.03 12.32
C GLN A 85 22.19 -0.32 13.37
N PRO A 86 22.41 1.00 13.26
CA PRO A 86 23.13 1.76 14.26
C PRO A 86 22.39 1.77 15.60
N GLU A 87 23.15 1.77 16.70
CA GLU A 87 22.60 1.80 18.05
C GLU A 87 21.66 3.00 18.26
N PRO A 88 20.46 2.78 18.81
CA PRO A 88 19.50 3.85 19.07
C PRO A 88 20.11 4.96 19.94
N GLY A 89 20.05 6.21 19.46
CA GLY A 89 20.58 7.38 20.18
C GLY A 89 22.05 7.71 19.90
N SER A 90 22.78 6.87 19.15
CA SER A 90 24.15 7.17 18.72
C SER A 90 24.23 8.32 17.70
N TYR A 91 23.16 8.55 16.94
CA TYR A 91 23.12 9.54 15.87
C TYR A 91 21.82 10.35 15.90
N LYS A 92 21.86 11.57 15.35
CA LYS A 92 20.65 12.38 15.11
C LYS A 92 20.12 12.08 13.70
N PRO A 93 18.97 11.40 13.56
CA PRO A 93 18.42 11.12 12.23
C PRO A 93 17.97 12.41 11.56
N PHE A 94 18.12 12.48 10.24
CA PHE A 94 17.62 13.58 9.42
C PHE A 94 16.08 13.60 9.37
N SER A 95 15.45 12.43 9.35
CA SER A 95 13.99 12.27 9.37
C SER A 95 13.60 10.99 10.10
N ILE A 96 12.54 11.04 10.89
CA ILE A 96 11.91 9.87 11.53
C ILE A 96 10.53 9.71 10.89
N ARG A 97 10.27 8.54 10.31
CA ARG A 97 8.95 8.19 9.78
C ARG A 97 8.18 7.45 10.89
N PRO A 98 6.97 7.91 11.27
CA PRO A 98 6.13 7.21 12.24
C PRO A 98 5.60 5.87 11.69
#